data_AF-A0A7M3ZE92-F1
#
_entry.id   AF-A0A7M3ZE92-F1
#
_cell.length_a   1.000
_cell.length_b   1.000
_cell.length_c   1.000
_cell.angle_alpha   90.00
_cell.angle_beta   90.00
_cell.angle_gamma   90.00
#
_symmetry.space_group_name_H-M   'P 1'
#
loop_
_entity.id
_entity.type
_entity.pdbx_description
1 polymer ?
#
loop_
_entity_poly.entity_id
_entity_poly.type
_entity_poly.pdbx_seq_one_letter_code
_entity_poly.pdbx_strand_id
1 'polypeptide(L)'
;ASVGQTIQAYLWLTNTGNANQTFQLAITGLNCSNAQSTLTLPPSTSAVPVLLECAVSQNTPAGTTALSASVTSLADPSVSATASLNFTIPQDRVNGQPRLSITVTGSGENTLPHEGSLVLTVVLQNDGNEHLTGTLALVGEGAADLSPSWAAVGGSSNPNYVLSPGQSATYELMLVSTITTNGGELNMRIQAAGSGHLLLSDPFTVNTVGPTVAPDGVSFGFFELDNQISITIMATGWLITILFVLLTISRRRSRSEHIHSTFYDIGDDEDEDSPPLTDLPLPPPPLPDAPALADGEARISDGRVTCMGCSSSLKMPENRDPPFKFKCPKCSESVRVVE
;
A
#
# COMPACT_ATOMS: atom_id res chain seq x y z
N ALA A 1 34.02 -30.02 0.07
CA ALA A 1 32.63 -30.50 0.08
C ALA A 1 31.79 -29.50 -0.68
N SER A 2 30.90 -29.91 -1.58
CA SER A 2 29.93 -28.98 -2.18
C SER A 2 28.59 -29.09 -1.47
N VAL A 3 27.78 -28.05 -1.62
CA VAL A 3 26.39 -28.03 -1.17
C VAL A 3 25.62 -29.15 -1.87
N GLY A 4 24.76 -29.87 -1.13
CA GLY A 4 23.97 -30.99 -1.66
C GLY A 4 24.72 -32.32 -1.82
N GLN A 5 25.99 -32.40 -1.41
CA GLN A 5 26.75 -33.65 -1.39
C GLN A 5 26.86 -34.25 0.01
N THR A 6 27.18 -35.54 0.05
CA THR A 6 27.54 -36.26 1.28
C THR A 6 29.05 -36.30 1.43
N ILE A 7 29.54 -35.93 2.60
CA ILE A 7 30.94 -36.05 3.00
C ILE A 7 31.13 -37.40 3.68
N GLN A 8 32.16 -38.14 3.27
CA GLN A 8 32.61 -39.35 3.93
C GLN A 8 33.86 -39.05 4.76
N ALA A 9 33.82 -39.39 6.06
CA ALA A 9 34.93 -39.26 6.97
C ALA A 9 35.11 -40.54 7.80
N TYR A 10 36.33 -40.84 8.23
CA TYR A 10 36.61 -42.00 9.09
C TYR A 10 37.00 -41.53 10.49
N LEU A 11 36.29 -42.02 11.49
CA LEU A 11 36.63 -41.86 12.90
C LEU A 11 37.32 -43.14 13.39
N TRP A 12 38.53 -43.02 13.91
CA TRP A 12 39.31 -44.15 14.42
C TRP A 12 39.20 -44.21 15.93
N LEU A 13 38.63 -45.30 16.45
CA LEU A 13 38.36 -45.46 17.88
C LEU A 13 39.15 -46.63 18.46
N THR A 14 39.77 -46.41 19.61
CA THR A 14 40.56 -47.42 20.32
C THR A 14 40.11 -47.51 21.77
N ASN A 15 39.75 -48.70 22.23
CA ASN A 15 39.47 -48.95 23.65
C ASN A 15 40.76 -49.41 24.34
N THR A 16 41.39 -48.48 25.07
CA THR A 16 42.62 -48.73 25.85
C THR A 16 42.36 -49.37 27.21
N GLY A 17 41.11 -49.70 27.54
CA GLY A 17 40.73 -50.40 28.76
C GLY A 17 41.05 -51.90 28.72
N ASN A 18 40.64 -52.61 29.76
CA ASN A 18 40.87 -54.05 29.94
C ASN A 18 39.59 -54.90 29.77
N ALA A 19 38.45 -54.27 29.49
CA ALA A 19 37.15 -54.93 29.33
C ALA A 19 36.39 -54.35 28.14
N ASN A 20 35.37 -55.09 27.67
CA ASN A 20 34.46 -54.60 26.65
C ASN A 20 33.68 -53.41 27.22
N GLN A 21 33.69 -52.29 26.50
CA GLN A 21 33.06 -51.07 26.96
C GLN A 21 32.13 -50.52 25.88
N THR A 22 31.00 -49.97 26.31
CA THR A 22 30.04 -49.32 25.42
C THR A 22 30.18 -47.82 25.57
N PHE A 23 30.31 -47.14 24.43
CA PHE A 23 30.47 -45.71 24.32
C PHE A 23 29.27 -45.10 23.59
N GLN A 24 28.93 -43.88 23.95
CA GLN A 24 27.95 -43.03 23.29
C GLN A 24 28.71 -42.11 22.32
N LEU A 25 28.34 -42.16 21.05
CA LEU A 25 28.87 -41.29 20.01
C LEU A 25 27.89 -40.14 19.78
N ALA A 26 28.36 -38.91 19.94
CA ALA A 26 27.63 -37.71 19.57
C ALA A 26 28.43 -36.93 18.53
N ILE A 27 27.76 -36.50 17.47
CA ILE A 27 28.35 -35.76 16.36
C ILE A 27 27.67 -34.40 16.28
N THR A 28 28.48 -33.36 16.11
CA THR A 28 28.02 -31.97 15.97
C THR A 28 28.65 -31.33 14.74
N GLY A 29 27.97 -30.33 14.20
CA GLY A 29 28.40 -29.57 13.00
C GLY A 29 27.65 -29.97 11.73
N LEU A 30 27.51 -31.27 11.43
CA LEU A 30 26.72 -31.76 10.30
C LEU A 30 25.81 -32.92 10.73
N ASN A 31 24.76 -33.15 9.94
CA ASN A 31 23.87 -34.29 10.13
C ASN A 31 24.44 -35.53 9.44
N CYS A 32 24.85 -36.52 10.23
CA CYS A 32 25.41 -37.78 9.75
C CYS A 32 24.42 -38.92 9.97
N SER A 33 23.74 -39.33 8.89
CA SER A 33 22.62 -40.28 8.93
C SER A 33 23.01 -41.72 9.30
N ASN A 34 24.26 -42.10 9.01
CA ASN A 34 24.78 -43.46 9.25
C ASN A 34 25.28 -43.67 10.69
N ALA A 35 25.48 -42.60 11.46
CA ALA A 35 26.13 -42.71 12.77
C ALA A 35 25.24 -43.40 13.81
N GLN A 36 25.74 -44.51 14.36
CA GLN A 36 25.11 -45.15 15.50
C GLN A 36 25.35 -44.31 16.77
N SER A 37 24.32 -44.16 17.61
CA SER A 37 24.42 -43.38 18.85
C SER A 37 25.24 -44.09 19.93
N THR A 38 25.40 -45.41 19.84
CA THR A 38 26.22 -46.21 20.74
C THR A 38 27.10 -47.21 19.98
N LEU A 39 28.28 -47.48 20.52
CA LEU A 39 29.27 -48.40 19.96
C LEU A 39 29.90 -49.22 21.08
N THR A 40 29.97 -50.54 20.92
CA THR A 40 30.65 -51.42 21.87
C THR A 40 32.00 -51.85 21.29
N LEU A 41 33.08 -51.58 22.02
CA LEU A 41 34.44 -51.88 21.59
C LEU A 41 35.10 -52.87 22.56
N PRO A 42 35.69 -53.97 22.07
CA PRO A 42 36.53 -54.83 22.88
C PRO A 42 37.86 -54.13 23.24
N PRO A 43 38.54 -54.55 24.33
CA PRO A 43 39.84 -54.02 24.67
C PRO A 43 40.83 -54.37 23.56
N SER A 44 41.49 -53.36 22.99
CA SER A 44 42.36 -53.54 21.83
C SER A 44 43.32 -52.37 21.68
N THR A 45 44.53 -52.65 21.21
CA THR A 45 45.50 -51.63 20.78
C THR A 45 45.27 -51.17 19.34
N SER A 46 44.41 -51.87 18.59
CA SER A 46 44.08 -51.53 17.21
C SER A 46 42.85 -50.64 17.15
N ALA A 47 42.92 -49.59 16.34
CA ALA A 47 41.81 -48.68 16.11
C ALA A 47 40.75 -49.32 15.19
N VAL A 48 39.48 -49.19 15.56
CA VAL A 48 38.33 -49.58 14.75
C VAL A 48 37.85 -48.36 13.95
N PRO A 49 37.76 -48.45 12.61
CA PRO A 49 37.23 -47.35 11.80
C PRO A 49 35.69 -47.33 11.87
N VAL A 50 35.14 -46.15 12.10
CA VAL A 50 33.71 -45.85 11.97
C VAL A 50 33.55 -44.88 10.80
N LEU A 51 32.83 -45.31 9.76
CA LEU A 51 32.50 -44.45 8.63
C LEU A 51 31.39 -43.47 9.03
N LEU A 52 31.65 -42.18 8.81
CA LEU A 52 30.69 -41.10 8.99
C LEU A 52 30.28 -40.59 7.61
N GLU A 53 28.99 -40.69 7.32
CA GLU A 53 28.38 -40.15 6.10
C GLU A 53 27.50 -38.96 6.46
N CYS A 54 28.02 -37.76 6.23
CA CYS A 54 27.43 -36.50 6.68
C CYS A 54 26.92 -35.68 5.50
N ALA A 55 25.63 -35.36 5.49
CA ALA A 55 25.02 -34.60 4.41
C ALA A 55 25.23 -33.08 4.60
N VAL A 56 25.66 -32.39 3.54
CA VAL A 56 25.73 -30.92 3.50
C VAL A 56 24.43 -30.41 2.88
N SER A 57 23.53 -29.88 3.71
CA SER A 57 22.24 -29.35 3.25
C SER A 57 22.43 -28.06 2.44
N GLN A 58 21.43 -27.69 1.63
CA GLN A 58 21.49 -26.48 0.80
C GLN A 58 21.70 -25.18 1.57
N ASN A 59 21.17 -25.13 2.80
CA ASN A 59 21.24 -23.94 3.65
C ASN A 59 22.43 -24.00 4.63
N THR A 60 23.38 -24.92 4.47
CA THR A 60 24.55 -24.99 5.35
C THR A 60 25.46 -23.80 5.08
N PRO A 61 25.70 -22.89 6.04
CA PRO A 61 26.44 -21.65 5.80
C PRO A 61 27.79 -21.86 5.14
N ALA A 62 28.11 -21.04 4.15
CA ALA A 62 29.43 -21.01 3.52
C ALA A 62 30.52 -20.62 4.52
N GLY A 63 31.73 -21.16 4.34
CA GLY A 63 32.88 -20.90 5.20
C GLY A 63 33.40 -22.16 5.89
N THR A 64 34.19 -21.96 6.95
CA THR A 64 34.80 -23.07 7.68
C THR A 64 33.80 -23.64 8.69
N THR A 65 33.52 -24.93 8.57
CA THR A 65 32.68 -25.67 9.52
C THR A 65 33.52 -26.78 10.16
N ALA A 66 33.35 -26.96 11.47
CA ALA A 66 33.99 -28.04 12.22
C ALA A 66 33.01 -29.20 12.40
N LEU A 67 33.36 -30.37 11.89
CA LEU A 67 32.72 -31.63 12.24
C LEU A 67 33.38 -32.15 13.50
N SER A 68 32.66 -32.21 14.62
CA SER A 68 33.21 -32.68 15.89
C SER A 68 32.48 -33.95 16.34
N ALA A 69 33.25 -34.99 16.63
CA ALA A 69 32.77 -36.23 17.22
C ALA A 69 33.24 -36.31 18.67
N SER A 70 32.30 -36.51 19.58
CA SER A 70 32.56 -36.78 20.99
C SER A 70 32.10 -38.18 21.33
N VAL A 71 32.97 -38.94 21.99
CA VAL A 71 32.69 -40.29 22.45
C VAL A 71 32.79 -40.31 23.96
N THR A 72 31.74 -40.76 24.63
CA THR A 72 31.66 -40.80 26.10
C THR A 72 31.28 -42.20 26.55
N SER A 73 31.98 -42.75 27.53
CA SER A 73 31.65 -44.09 28.05
C SER A 73 30.31 -44.08 28.81
N LEU A 74 29.48 -45.10 28.60
CA LEU A 74 28.21 -45.25 29.33
C LEU A 74 28.41 -45.75 30.76
N ALA A 75 29.47 -46.51 31.01
CA ALA A 75 29.76 -47.07 32.34
C ALA A 75 30.40 -46.02 33.28
N ASP A 76 31.14 -45.08 32.70
CA ASP A 76 31.84 -44.01 33.38
C ASP A 76 31.89 -42.77 32.47
N PRO A 77 31.07 -41.74 32.73
CA PRO A 77 31.03 -40.51 31.94
C PRO A 77 32.30 -39.65 32.04
N SER A 78 33.18 -39.89 33.02
CA SER A 78 34.46 -39.16 33.12
C SER A 78 35.43 -39.55 32.00
N VAL A 79 35.24 -40.74 31.41
CA VAL A 79 36.00 -41.21 30.25
C VAL A 79 35.32 -40.71 28.98
N SER A 80 35.85 -39.63 28.42
CA SER A 80 35.41 -39.08 27.15
C SER A 80 36.59 -38.65 26.27
N ALA A 81 36.38 -38.68 24.96
CA ALA A 81 37.34 -38.22 23.97
C ALA A 81 36.62 -37.43 22.87
N THR A 82 37.29 -36.40 22.37
CA THR A 82 36.77 -35.56 21.28
C THR A 82 37.78 -35.50 20.14
N ALA A 83 37.27 -35.55 18.91
CA ALA A 83 38.02 -35.32 17.70
C ALA A 83 37.26 -34.35 16.81
N SER A 84 37.96 -33.45 16.13
CA SER A 84 37.36 -32.49 15.22
C SER A 84 38.09 -32.45 13.89
N LEU A 85 37.33 -32.24 12.82
CA LEU A 85 37.82 -32.05 11.46
C LEU A 85 37.22 -30.76 10.91
N ASN A 86 38.09 -29.84 10.50
CA ASN A 86 37.66 -28.61 9.85
C ASN A 86 37.62 -28.82 8.34
N PHE A 87 36.53 -28.38 7.72
CA PHE A 87 36.38 -28.36 6.27
C PHE A 87 35.73 -27.04 5.84
N THR A 88 35.99 -26.65 4.60
CA THR A 88 35.44 -25.42 4.02
C THR A 88 34.31 -25.75 3.06
N ILE A 89 33.16 -25.12 3.28
CA ILE A 89 32.01 -25.15 2.39
C ILE A 89 32.14 -23.94 1.45
N PRO A 90 32.25 -24.15 0.14
CA PRO A 90 32.33 -23.07 -0.82
C PRO A 90 30.99 -22.31 -0.90
N GLN A 91 31.10 -21.07 -1.35
CA GLN A 91 29.96 -20.22 -1.67
C GLN A 91 29.17 -20.78 -2.86
N ASP A 92 27.86 -20.94 -2.70
CA ASP A 92 26.95 -21.35 -3.77
C ASP A 92 26.52 -20.14 -4.59
N ARG A 93 27.31 -19.85 -5.63
CA ARG A 93 27.09 -18.77 -6.58
C ARG A 93 26.80 -19.28 -7.97
N VAL A 94 25.90 -18.59 -8.67
CA VAL A 94 25.57 -18.81 -10.08
C VAL A 94 26.11 -17.62 -10.86
N ASN A 95 26.99 -17.86 -11.83
CA ASN A 95 27.62 -16.81 -12.64
C ASN A 95 28.30 -15.69 -11.81
N GLY A 96 28.87 -16.05 -10.65
CA GLY A 96 29.52 -15.11 -9.74
C GLY A 96 28.57 -14.30 -8.85
N GLN A 97 27.26 -14.46 -9.00
CA GLN A 97 26.24 -13.83 -8.15
C GLN A 97 25.67 -14.83 -7.12
N PRO A 98 25.24 -14.36 -5.93
CA PRO A 98 24.56 -15.21 -4.97
C PRO A 98 23.19 -15.65 -5.52
N ARG A 99 22.68 -16.79 -5.02
CA ARG A 99 21.32 -17.27 -5.30
C ARG A 99 20.27 -16.48 -4.53
N LEU A 100 20.12 -15.21 -4.90
CA LEU A 100 19.06 -14.34 -4.42
C LEU A 100 17.96 -14.30 -5.47
N SER A 101 16.70 -14.38 -5.04
CA SER A 101 15.54 -14.17 -5.91
C SER A 101 14.71 -12.98 -5.38
N ILE A 102 14.21 -12.15 -6.30
CA ILE A 102 13.42 -10.96 -5.99
C ILE A 102 12.11 -11.09 -6.77
N THR A 103 11.00 -11.21 -6.05
CA THR A 103 9.65 -11.28 -6.62
C THR A 103 8.88 -10.03 -6.28
N VAL A 104 8.25 -9.41 -7.27
CA VAL A 104 7.42 -8.22 -7.10
C VAL A 104 5.98 -8.58 -7.43
N THR A 105 5.08 -8.34 -6.49
CA THR A 105 3.64 -8.58 -6.66
C THR A 105 2.86 -7.31 -6.39
N GLY A 106 1.93 -6.98 -7.29
CA GLY A 106 1.02 -5.85 -7.15
C GLY A 106 -0.40 -6.27 -6.82
N SER A 107 -1.26 -5.29 -6.52
CA SER A 107 -2.66 -5.49 -6.13
C SER A 107 -3.64 -5.53 -7.32
N GLY A 108 -3.16 -5.44 -8.57
CA GLY A 108 -4.01 -5.39 -9.77
C GLY A 108 -3.23 -4.91 -11.01
N GLU A 109 -3.81 -3.98 -11.78
CA GLU A 109 -3.22 -3.40 -13.01
C GLU A 109 -2.02 -2.47 -12.76
N ASN A 110 -1.43 -2.43 -11.55
CA ASN A 110 -0.32 -1.56 -11.16
C ASN A 110 -0.51 -0.10 -11.62
N THR A 111 -1.74 0.42 -11.49
CA THR A 111 -2.07 1.79 -11.87
C THR A 111 -1.81 2.75 -10.71
N LEU A 112 -1.00 3.78 -10.96
CA LEU A 112 -0.69 4.84 -10.02
C LEU A 112 -1.49 6.11 -10.41
N PRO A 113 -2.47 6.54 -9.59
CA PRO A 113 -3.24 7.74 -9.87
C PRO A 113 -2.40 9.02 -9.70
N HIS A 114 -2.83 10.11 -10.33
CA HIS A 114 -2.27 11.44 -10.08
C HIS A 114 -2.47 11.82 -8.60
N GLU A 115 -1.39 12.25 -7.93
CA GLU A 115 -1.34 12.49 -6.47
C GLU A 115 -1.71 11.29 -5.59
N GLY A 116 -1.79 10.09 -6.17
CA GLY A 116 -2.06 8.85 -5.45
C GLY A 116 -0.81 8.10 -5.03
N SER A 117 -1.03 6.96 -4.38
CA SER A 117 0.03 6.00 -4.06
C SER A 117 -0.33 4.59 -4.55
N LEU A 118 0.70 3.83 -4.89
CA LEU A 118 0.62 2.41 -5.24
C LEU A 118 1.52 1.64 -4.29
N VAL A 119 0.98 0.59 -3.67
CA VAL A 119 1.77 -0.29 -2.80
C VAL A 119 2.01 -1.60 -3.53
N LEU A 120 3.29 -1.99 -3.63
CA LEU A 120 3.75 -3.25 -4.18
C LEU A 120 4.37 -4.08 -3.07
N THR A 121 4.20 -5.40 -3.12
CA THR A 121 4.87 -6.33 -2.22
C THR A 121 6.11 -6.88 -2.90
N VAL A 122 7.23 -6.84 -2.19
CA VAL A 122 8.55 -7.25 -2.67
C VAL A 122 9.05 -8.35 -1.75
N VAL A 123 9.22 -9.55 -2.30
CA VAL A 123 9.73 -10.70 -1.57
C VAL A 123 11.15 -10.98 -2.03
N LEU A 124 12.08 -10.94 -1.07
CA LEU A 124 13.45 -11.39 -1.26
C LEU A 124 13.60 -12.77 -0.65
N GLN A 125 14.25 -13.66 -1.36
CA GLN A 125 14.48 -15.03 -0.91
C GLN A 125 15.94 -15.41 -1.19
N ASN A 126 16.66 -15.79 -0.13
CA ASN A 126 18.02 -16.30 -0.23
C ASN A 126 18.00 -17.82 -0.34
N ASP A 127 18.08 -18.32 -1.57
CA ASP A 127 18.16 -19.75 -1.88
C ASP A 127 19.61 -20.26 -1.86
N GLY A 128 20.56 -19.40 -1.50
CA GLY A 128 21.97 -19.72 -1.36
C GLY A 128 22.37 -20.07 0.06
N ASN A 129 23.67 -20.36 0.20
CA ASN A 129 24.29 -20.71 1.47
C ASN A 129 25.09 -19.57 2.11
N GLU A 130 25.04 -18.39 1.53
CA GLU A 130 25.76 -17.20 2.01
C GLU A 130 24.86 -16.34 2.91
N HIS A 131 25.48 -15.63 3.84
CA HIS A 131 24.81 -14.56 4.56
C HIS A 131 24.84 -13.29 3.70
N LEU A 132 23.67 -12.80 3.29
CA LEU A 132 23.55 -11.69 2.36
C LEU A 132 23.10 -10.43 3.09
N THR A 133 23.82 -9.33 2.86
CA THR A 133 23.45 -8.00 3.35
C THR A 133 23.49 -7.00 2.21
N GLY A 134 22.56 -6.05 2.21
CA GLY A 134 22.49 -5.07 1.15
C GLY A 134 21.31 -4.12 1.29
N THR A 135 21.06 -3.37 0.23
CA THR A 135 19.99 -2.37 0.14
C THR A 135 19.14 -2.60 -1.11
N LEU A 136 17.86 -2.28 -0.98
CA LEU A 136 16.91 -2.25 -2.09
C LEU A 136 16.83 -0.87 -2.71
N ALA A 137 16.76 -0.83 -4.02
CA ALA A 137 16.52 0.39 -4.79
C ALA A 137 15.54 0.12 -5.92
N LEU A 138 14.76 1.13 -6.26
CA LEU A 138 13.91 1.13 -7.43
C LEU A 138 14.70 1.74 -8.60
N VAL A 139 14.77 1.02 -9.72
CA VAL A 139 15.49 1.47 -10.92
C VAL A 139 14.64 1.24 -12.16
N GLY A 140 14.73 2.12 -13.14
CA GLY A 140 13.91 2.04 -14.35
C GLY A 140 13.75 3.39 -15.03
N GLU A 141 13.14 3.35 -16.21
CA GLU A 141 12.78 4.56 -16.94
C GLU A 141 11.57 5.21 -16.24
N GLY A 142 11.70 6.48 -15.83
CA GLY A 142 10.69 7.18 -15.02
C GLY A 142 10.78 6.93 -13.51
N ALA A 143 11.78 6.18 -13.03
CA ALA A 143 11.98 5.99 -11.59
C ALA A 143 12.27 7.31 -10.84
N ALA A 144 12.84 8.31 -11.52
CA ALA A 144 13.10 9.64 -10.98
C ALA A 144 11.81 10.45 -10.76
N ASP A 145 10.74 10.13 -11.48
CA ASP A 145 9.44 10.80 -11.38
C ASP A 145 8.52 10.13 -10.33
N LEU A 146 9.06 9.17 -9.59
CA LEU A 146 8.41 8.46 -8.51
C LEU A 146 9.18 8.67 -7.21
N SER A 147 8.46 8.77 -6.09
CA SER A 147 9.04 8.78 -4.77
C SER A 147 8.84 7.41 -4.10
N PRO A 148 9.85 6.53 -4.10
CA PRO A 148 9.75 5.22 -3.45
C PRO A 148 9.99 5.32 -1.95
N SER A 149 9.15 4.63 -1.19
CA SER A 149 9.30 4.42 0.24
C SER A 149 9.17 2.94 0.58
N TRP A 150 10.00 2.47 1.51
CA TRP A 150 10.12 1.06 1.85
C TRP A 150 9.67 0.82 3.28
N ALA A 151 8.89 -0.23 3.50
CA ALA A 151 8.53 -0.71 4.82
C ALA A 151 8.70 -2.23 4.88
N ALA A 152 9.60 -2.73 5.73
CA ALA A 152 9.68 -4.14 6.02
C ALA A 152 8.43 -4.59 6.79
N VAL A 153 7.96 -5.82 6.58
CA VAL A 153 6.80 -6.40 7.29
C VAL A 153 7.02 -6.52 8.82
N GLY A 154 8.24 -6.21 9.32
CA GLY A 154 8.57 -6.05 10.74
C GLY A 154 8.56 -4.61 11.27
N GLY A 155 8.09 -3.62 10.50
CA GLY A 155 7.94 -2.22 10.90
C GLY A 155 9.17 -1.32 10.71
N SER A 156 10.25 -1.81 10.11
CA SER A 156 11.41 -0.98 9.74
C SER A 156 11.13 -0.25 8.43
N SER A 157 11.36 1.05 8.37
CA SER A 157 11.23 1.86 7.14
C SER A 157 12.51 1.91 6.28
N ASN A 158 13.48 1.03 6.57
CA ASN A 158 14.76 1.01 5.90
C ASN A 158 14.79 -0.06 4.78
N PRO A 159 15.23 0.28 3.55
CA PRO A 159 15.39 -0.68 2.45
C PRO A 159 16.54 -1.69 2.64
N ASN A 160 17.24 -1.67 3.77
CA ASN A 160 18.31 -2.61 4.05
C ASN A 160 17.75 -4.02 4.34
N TYR A 161 18.40 -5.04 3.79
CA TYR A 161 18.10 -6.44 4.06
C TYR A 161 19.31 -7.18 4.64
N VAL A 162 19.00 -8.16 5.47
CA VAL A 162 19.94 -9.11 6.07
C VAL A 162 19.29 -10.48 6.00
N LEU A 163 19.82 -11.38 5.17
CA LEU A 163 19.25 -12.69 4.91
C LEU A 163 20.25 -13.78 5.26
N SER A 164 19.86 -14.65 6.18
CA SER A 164 20.59 -15.90 6.43
C SER A 164 20.30 -16.93 5.33
N PRO A 165 21.11 -17.99 5.20
CA PRO A 165 20.84 -19.07 4.25
C PRO A 165 19.42 -19.64 4.38
N GLY A 166 18.69 -19.69 3.26
CA GLY A 166 17.31 -20.18 3.21
C GLY A 166 16.24 -19.23 3.78
N GLN A 167 16.59 -17.99 4.15
CA GLN A 167 15.62 -17.03 4.67
C GLN A 167 15.00 -16.14 3.60
N SER A 168 13.74 -15.79 3.84
CA SER A 168 12.96 -14.79 3.10
C SER A 168 12.81 -13.50 3.91
N ALA A 169 12.75 -12.36 3.23
CA ALA A 169 12.23 -11.10 3.77
C ALA A 169 11.17 -10.52 2.85
N THR A 170 10.18 -9.84 3.43
CA THR A 170 9.10 -9.19 2.70
C THR A 170 9.09 -7.70 3.00
N TYR A 171 8.98 -6.91 1.96
CA TYR A 171 8.93 -5.45 1.99
C TYR A 171 7.69 -4.96 1.25
N GLU A 172 7.10 -3.90 1.76
CA GLU A 172 6.12 -3.09 1.07
C GLU A 172 6.84 -1.88 0.45
N LEU A 173 6.70 -1.74 -0.86
CA LEU A 173 7.19 -0.61 -1.62
C LEU A 173 6.00 0.29 -1.94
N MET A 174 5.92 1.45 -1.26
CA MET A 174 4.93 2.47 -1.57
C MET A 174 5.56 3.49 -2.53
N LEU A 175 4.95 3.61 -3.71
CA LEU A 175 5.28 4.57 -4.75
C LEU A 175 4.30 5.73 -4.69
N VAL A 176 4.82 6.96 -4.66
CA VAL A 176 4.02 8.18 -4.82
C VAL A 176 4.39 8.85 -6.13
N SER A 177 3.39 9.27 -6.91
CA SER A 177 3.63 9.96 -8.18
C SER A 177 4.13 11.37 -7.93
N THR A 178 5.24 11.74 -8.57
CA THR A 178 5.68 13.15 -8.69
C THR A 178 5.60 13.64 -10.14
N ILE A 179 4.87 12.91 -10.99
CA ILE A 179 4.72 13.22 -12.40
C ILE A 179 3.83 14.46 -12.57
N THR A 180 4.37 15.46 -13.27
CA THR A 180 3.71 16.74 -13.56
C THR A 180 3.19 16.82 -15.00
N THR A 181 3.51 15.84 -15.84
CA THR A 181 3.17 15.76 -17.25
C THR A 181 2.16 14.64 -17.53
N ASN A 182 1.81 14.42 -18.79
CA ASN A 182 0.98 13.27 -19.18
C ASN A 182 1.60 11.97 -18.66
N GLY A 183 0.79 11.17 -17.97
CA GLY A 183 1.19 9.86 -17.47
C GLY A 183 1.42 8.86 -18.60
N GLY A 184 1.98 7.70 -18.23
CA GLY A 184 2.28 6.61 -19.15
C GLY A 184 2.75 5.35 -18.44
N GLU A 185 3.11 4.35 -19.24
CA GLU A 185 3.62 3.06 -18.76
C GLU A 185 5.13 3.16 -18.46
N LEU A 186 5.51 2.92 -17.21
CA LEU A 186 6.89 2.93 -16.75
C LEU A 186 7.38 1.50 -16.56
N ASN A 187 8.53 1.17 -17.15
CA ASN A 187 9.17 -0.15 -16.99
C ASN A 187 10.25 -0.08 -15.91
N MET A 188 10.01 -0.83 -14.85
CA MET A 188 10.71 -0.70 -13.57
C MET A 188 11.27 -2.06 -13.14
N ARG A 189 12.34 -2.01 -12.37
CA ARG A 189 13.00 -3.16 -11.74
C ARG A 189 13.40 -2.80 -10.33
N ILE A 190 13.44 -3.81 -9.47
CA ILE A 190 14.01 -3.68 -8.13
C ILE A 190 15.44 -4.17 -8.18
N GLN A 191 16.35 -3.34 -7.72
CA GLN A 191 17.75 -3.67 -7.57
C GLN A 191 18.04 -4.03 -6.12
N ALA A 192 18.58 -5.22 -5.90
CA ALA A 192 19.21 -5.59 -4.64
C ALA A 192 20.72 -5.50 -4.80
N ALA A 193 21.36 -4.60 -4.06
CA ALA A 193 22.80 -4.38 -4.12
C ALA A 193 23.44 -4.57 -2.74
N GLY A 194 24.60 -5.20 -2.70
CA GLY A 194 25.34 -5.42 -1.46
C GLY A 194 26.81 -5.69 -1.72
N SER A 195 27.51 -6.17 -0.69
CA SER A 195 28.95 -6.43 -0.79
C SER A 195 29.22 -7.61 -1.75
N GLY A 196 29.60 -7.28 -2.99
CA GLY A 196 30.00 -8.28 -3.99
C GLY A 196 28.84 -8.86 -4.81
N HIS A 197 27.66 -8.23 -4.77
CA HIS A 197 26.53 -8.61 -5.63
C HIS A 197 25.65 -7.41 -6.00
N LEU A 198 25.09 -7.50 -7.21
CA LEU A 198 24.08 -6.58 -7.74
C LEU A 198 23.15 -7.43 -8.60
N LEU A 199 21.91 -7.56 -8.15
CA LEU A 199 20.88 -8.34 -8.82
C LEU A 199 19.68 -7.44 -9.11
N LEU A 200 19.06 -7.65 -10.27
CA LEU A 200 17.80 -7.02 -10.63
C LEU A 200 16.67 -8.04 -10.61
N SER A 201 15.49 -7.60 -10.18
CA SER A 201 14.26 -8.36 -10.36
C SER A 201 13.88 -8.47 -11.84
N ASP A 202 12.91 -9.33 -12.12
CA ASP A 202 12.18 -9.26 -13.38
C ASP A 202 11.54 -7.88 -13.56
N PRO A 203 11.43 -7.39 -14.81
CA PRO A 203 10.76 -6.13 -15.11
C PRO A 203 9.28 -6.21 -14.73
N PHE A 204 8.78 -5.14 -14.13
CA PHE A 204 7.36 -4.92 -13.90
C PHE A 204 6.96 -3.54 -14.40
N THR A 205 5.72 -3.42 -14.85
CA THR A 205 5.21 -2.16 -15.38
C THR A 205 4.30 -1.47 -14.37
N VAL A 206 4.40 -0.15 -14.32
CA VAL A 206 3.56 0.74 -13.52
C VAL A 206 2.92 1.73 -14.47
N ASN A 207 1.60 1.74 -14.53
CA ASN A 207 0.87 2.68 -15.38
C ASN A 207 0.52 3.94 -14.59
N THR A 208 1.05 5.08 -15.00
CA THR A 208 0.87 6.34 -14.28
C THR A 208 -0.20 7.19 -14.95
N VAL A 209 -1.06 7.83 -14.15
CA VAL A 209 -2.08 8.75 -14.64
C VAL A 209 -1.60 10.17 -14.37
N GLY A 210 -1.50 10.97 -15.44
CA GLY A 210 -1.12 12.39 -15.35
C GLY A 210 -2.28 13.27 -14.87
N PRO A 211 -2.03 14.56 -14.58
CA PRO A 211 -3.09 15.50 -14.29
C PRO A 211 -4.08 15.58 -15.45
N THR A 212 -5.37 15.59 -15.14
CA THR A 212 -6.41 15.84 -16.14
C THR A 212 -6.35 17.31 -16.56
N VAL A 213 -5.84 17.57 -17.75
CA VAL A 213 -5.88 18.92 -18.33
C VAL A 213 -7.32 19.19 -18.81
N ALA A 214 -7.84 20.39 -18.54
CA ALA A 214 -9.13 20.80 -19.09
C ALA A 214 -9.07 20.70 -20.63
N PRO A 215 -10.12 20.25 -21.32
CA PRO A 215 -10.10 20.15 -22.76
C PRO A 215 -9.81 21.53 -23.36
N ASP A 216 -8.81 21.60 -24.25
CA ASP A 216 -8.58 22.79 -25.05
C ASP A 216 -9.87 23.11 -25.82
N GLY A 217 -10.20 24.40 -25.92
CA GLY A 217 -11.42 24.89 -26.52
C GLY A 217 -11.73 24.26 -27.88
N VAL A 218 -13.00 24.18 -28.25
CA VAL A 218 -13.37 23.62 -29.55
C VAL A 218 -13.00 24.64 -30.63
N SER A 219 -12.03 24.28 -31.49
CA SER A 219 -11.66 25.07 -32.66
C SER A 219 -12.59 24.76 -33.82
N PHE A 220 -13.36 25.76 -34.25
CA PHE A 220 -14.24 25.68 -35.41
C PHE A 220 -13.56 26.26 -36.65
N GLY A 221 -12.25 26.07 -36.84
CA GLY A 221 -11.47 26.42 -38.04
C GLY A 221 -11.36 27.93 -38.39
N PHE A 222 -12.36 28.73 -38.01
CA PHE A 222 -12.49 30.17 -38.20
C PHE A 222 -12.60 30.91 -36.87
N PHE A 223 -12.86 30.19 -35.77
CA PHE A 223 -12.96 30.72 -34.42
C PHE A 223 -12.65 29.62 -33.40
N GLU A 224 -12.04 29.98 -32.28
CA GLU A 224 -11.75 29.08 -31.16
C GLU A 224 -12.67 29.43 -30.00
N LEU A 225 -13.47 28.46 -29.53
CA LEU A 225 -14.29 28.63 -28.34
C LEU A 225 -13.45 28.33 -27.10
N ASP A 226 -12.73 29.34 -26.63
CA ASP A 226 -12.10 29.32 -25.30
C ASP A 226 -13.16 29.51 -24.20
N ASN A 227 -12.85 29.07 -22.97
CA ASN A 227 -13.73 29.19 -21.79
C ASN A 227 -14.20 30.64 -21.57
N GLN A 228 -13.31 31.61 -21.77
CA GLN A 228 -13.65 33.03 -21.66
C GLN A 228 -14.58 33.51 -22.79
N ILE A 229 -14.40 33.00 -24.00
CA ILE A 229 -15.24 33.34 -25.17
C ILE A 229 -16.62 32.67 -25.04
N SER A 230 -16.69 31.44 -24.53
CA SER A 230 -17.95 30.74 -24.28
C SER A 230 -18.85 31.49 -23.28
N ILE A 231 -18.27 31.95 -22.16
CA ILE A 231 -19.02 32.72 -21.16
C ILE A 231 -19.53 34.04 -21.73
N THR A 232 -18.70 34.74 -22.52
CA THR A 232 -19.09 36.02 -23.12
C THR A 232 -20.14 35.86 -24.22
N ILE A 233 -20.09 34.80 -25.03
CA ILE A 233 -21.13 34.46 -26.02
C ILE A 233 -22.46 34.16 -25.32
N MET A 234 -22.44 33.39 -24.22
CA MET A 234 -23.67 33.13 -23.47
C MET A 234 -24.24 34.41 -22.87
N ALA A 235 -23.42 35.24 -22.22
CA ALA A 235 -23.85 36.49 -21.61
C ALA A 235 -24.42 37.50 -22.63
N THR A 236 -23.77 37.63 -23.80
CA THR A 236 -24.25 38.50 -24.89
C THR A 236 -25.54 37.98 -25.51
N GLY A 237 -25.71 36.66 -25.62
CA GLY A 237 -26.96 36.04 -26.04
C GLY A 237 -28.14 36.43 -25.14
N TRP A 238 -27.95 36.41 -23.82
CA TRP A 238 -29.00 36.83 -22.86
C TRP A 238 -29.31 38.33 -22.93
N LEU A 239 -28.31 39.19 -23.16
CA LEU A 239 -28.55 40.62 -23.32
C LEU A 239 -29.35 40.94 -24.58
N ILE A 240 -29.06 40.25 -25.69
CA ILE A 240 -29.80 40.43 -26.95
C ILE A 240 -31.25 39.93 -26.81
N THR A 241 -31.48 38.80 -26.14
CA THR A 241 -32.85 38.29 -25.92
C THR A 241 -33.66 39.22 -25.02
N ILE A 242 -33.07 39.74 -23.94
CA ILE A 242 -33.73 40.74 -23.07
C ILE A 242 -34.09 41.99 -23.87
N LEU A 243 -33.17 42.49 -24.71
CA LEU A 243 -33.43 43.67 -25.55
C LEU A 243 -34.56 43.40 -26.56
N PHE A 244 -34.60 42.20 -27.15
CA PHE A 244 -35.66 41.82 -28.07
C PHE A 244 -37.03 41.74 -27.36
N VAL A 245 -37.08 41.17 -26.15
CA VAL A 245 -38.29 41.14 -25.33
C VAL A 245 -38.76 42.56 -25.00
N LEU A 246 -37.87 43.45 -24.56
CA LEU A 246 -38.21 44.85 -24.26
C LEU A 246 -38.76 45.61 -25.48
N LEU A 247 -38.18 45.40 -26.67
CA LEU A 247 -38.67 46.01 -27.92
C LEU A 247 -40.05 45.48 -28.34
N THR A 248 -40.33 44.19 -28.11
CA THR A 248 -41.67 43.65 -28.38
C THR A 248 -42.72 44.18 -27.41
N ILE A 249 -42.37 44.37 -26.12
CA ILE A 249 -43.26 44.96 -25.13
C ILE A 249 -43.51 46.45 -25.43
N SER A 250 -42.48 47.21 -25.78
CA SER A 250 -42.64 48.64 -26.09
C SER A 250 -43.48 48.87 -27.36
N ARG A 251 -43.32 48.04 -28.40
CA ARG A 251 -44.19 48.08 -29.59
C ARG A 251 -45.64 47.71 -29.27
N ARG A 252 -45.88 46.76 -28.35
CA ARG A 252 -47.25 46.43 -27.90
C ARG A 252 -47.88 47.57 -27.09
N ARG A 253 -47.11 48.26 -26.25
CA ARG A 253 -47.59 49.45 -25.50
C ARG A 253 -47.85 50.64 -26.41
N SER A 254 -46.99 50.92 -27.39
CA SER A 254 -47.21 52.00 -28.37
C SER A 254 -48.44 51.75 -29.26
N ARG A 255 -48.78 50.48 -29.56
CA ARG A 255 -50.04 50.13 -30.23
C ARG A 255 -51.28 50.29 -29.34
N SER A 256 -51.11 50.36 -28.02
CA SER A 256 -52.20 50.57 -27.05
C SER A 256 -52.54 52.06 -26.84
N GLU A 257 -51.73 52.99 -27.34
CA GLU A 257 -51.94 54.45 -27.18
C GLU A 257 -52.80 55.08 -28.29
N HIS A 258 -53.45 54.29 -29.16
CA HIS A 258 -54.36 54.81 -30.20
C HIS A 258 -55.85 54.62 -29.91
N ILE A 259 -56.23 54.21 -28.70
CA ILE A 259 -57.63 54.26 -28.27
C ILE A 259 -57.67 54.78 -26.83
N HIS A 260 -58.44 55.86 -26.65
CA HIS A 260 -58.95 56.43 -25.40
C HIS A 260 -58.28 57.72 -24.88
N SER A 261 -58.69 58.85 -25.46
CA SER A 261 -58.57 60.18 -24.84
C SER A 261 -59.93 60.88 -24.81
N THR A 262 -60.58 60.90 -23.64
CA THR A 262 -61.64 61.81 -23.14
C THR A 262 -62.01 61.24 -21.76
N PHE A 263 -62.14 61.91 -20.61
CA PHE A 263 -62.39 63.31 -20.26
C PHE A 263 -62.12 63.45 -18.73
N TYR A 264 -61.85 64.66 -18.24
CA TYR A 264 -61.64 65.04 -16.83
C TYR A 264 -62.99 65.20 -16.08
N ASP A 265 -63.13 64.80 -14.80
CA ASP A 265 -63.54 65.67 -13.66
C ASP A 265 -63.83 64.93 -12.32
N ILE A 266 -63.23 65.45 -11.24
CA ILE A 266 -63.73 65.82 -9.87
C ILE A 266 -64.84 64.92 -9.26
N GLY A 267 -64.76 64.32 -8.06
CA GLY A 267 -64.20 64.72 -6.76
C GLY A 267 -65.37 64.87 -5.76
N ASP A 268 -65.41 64.10 -4.66
CA ASP A 268 -65.87 64.53 -3.31
C ASP A 268 -65.82 63.38 -2.28
N ASP A 269 -65.31 63.74 -1.10
CA ASP A 269 -65.23 63.00 0.17
C ASP A 269 -66.59 63.00 0.90
N GLU A 270 -66.95 61.92 1.62
CA GLU A 270 -67.62 61.99 2.95
C GLU A 270 -67.30 60.71 3.78
N ASP A 271 -67.01 60.95 5.06
CA ASP A 271 -66.42 60.11 6.11
C ASP A 271 -67.41 59.25 6.95
N GLU A 272 -66.83 58.49 7.92
CA GLU A 272 -67.40 57.85 9.15
C GLU A 272 -68.02 56.43 8.99
N ASP A 273 -67.68 55.37 9.74
CA ASP A 273 -67.09 55.22 11.09
C ASP A 273 -66.52 53.77 11.32
N SER A 274 -65.25 53.70 11.73
CA SER A 274 -64.45 52.79 12.62
C SER A 274 -64.95 51.39 13.13
N PRO A 275 -64.13 50.55 13.85
CA PRO A 275 -62.81 49.89 13.60
C PRO A 275 -62.88 48.33 14.00
N PRO A 276 -61.82 47.47 14.24
CA PRO A 276 -60.45 47.72 14.71
C PRO A 276 -59.27 47.06 13.96
N LEU A 277 -58.10 47.64 14.28
CA LEU A 277 -56.71 47.28 14.00
C LEU A 277 -56.25 46.02 14.75
N THR A 278 -55.29 45.24 14.20
CA THR A 278 -54.01 44.96 14.87
C THR A 278 -52.94 44.46 13.87
N ASP A 279 -51.85 45.23 13.76
CA ASP A 279 -50.44 44.91 13.46
C ASP A 279 -50.05 43.76 12.50
N LEU A 280 -49.47 44.14 11.35
CA LEU A 280 -48.38 43.38 10.73
C LEU A 280 -47.08 44.21 10.78
N PRO A 281 -46.04 43.73 11.49
CA PRO A 281 -44.79 44.47 11.72
C PRO A 281 -43.89 44.60 10.49
N LEU A 282 -43.06 45.65 10.51
CA LEU A 282 -41.91 45.86 9.63
C LEU A 282 -40.97 44.64 9.58
N PRO A 283 -40.27 44.42 8.46
CA PRO A 283 -39.24 43.38 8.37
C PRO A 283 -38.07 43.67 9.35
N PRO A 284 -37.62 42.67 10.13
CA PRO A 284 -36.51 42.83 11.08
C PRO A 284 -35.14 42.93 10.39
N PRO A 285 -34.13 43.50 11.09
CA PRO A 285 -32.77 43.69 10.59
C PRO A 285 -32.02 42.35 10.39
N PRO A 286 -30.94 42.32 9.59
CA PRO A 286 -30.24 41.08 9.25
C PRO A 286 -29.60 40.43 10.48
N LEU A 287 -29.90 39.15 10.69
CA LEU A 287 -29.22 38.25 11.63
C LEU A 287 -27.95 37.65 11.00
N PRO A 288 -26.97 37.26 11.83
CA PRO A 288 -25.62 36.93 11.40
C PRO A 288 -25.53 35.53 10.76
N ASP A 289 -24.48 35.35 9.96
CA ASP A 289 -24.14 34.18 9.17
C ASP A 289 -24.40 32.84 9.89
N ALA A 290 -25.27 32.01 9.32
CA ALA A 290 -25.30 30.58 9.61
C ALA A 290 -24.14 29.90 8.84
N PRO A 291 -23.25 29.14 9.49
CA PRO A 291 -22.19 28.44 8.79
C PRO A 291 -22.79 27.35 7.88
N ALA A 292 -22.31 27.29 6.64
CA ALA A 292 -22.64 26.24 5.70
C ALA A 292 -22.23 24.87 6.26
N LEU A 293 -23.16 23.90 6.24
CA LEU A 293 -22.91 22.52 6.67
C LEU A 293 -21.97 21.82 5.67
N ALA A 294 -21.00 21.06 6.18
CA ALA A 294 -20.06 20.28 5.38
C ALA A 294 -20.66 18.91 4.95
N ASP A 295 -20.07 18.29 3.94
CA ASP A 295 -20.51 17.02 3.38
C ASP A 295 -20.65 15.91 4.46
N GLY A 296 -21.84 15.30 4.53
CA GLY A 296 -22.17 14.20 5.44
C GLY A 296 -22.84 14.58 6.75
N GLU A 297 -23.17 15.87 6.96
CA GLU A 297 -23.87 16.36 8.15
C GLU A 297 -25.36 16.62 7.87
N ALA A 298 -26.23 16.00 8.67
CA ALA A 298 -27.68 16.15 8.58
C ALA A 298 -28.25 16.74 9.87
N ARG A 299 -29.04 17.81 9.75
CA ARG A 299 -29.78 18.43 10.86
C ARG A 299 -31.10 17.72 11.14
N ILE A 300 -31.51 17.75 12.40
CA ILE A 300 -32.77 17.15 12.84
C ILE A 300 -33.92 18.08 12.45
N SER A 301 -34.92 17.53 11.74
CA SER A 301 -36.18 18.21 11.48
C SER A 301 -37.32 17.25 11.86
N ASP A 302 -38.13 17.64 12.84
CA ASP A 302 -39.28 16.89 13.35
C ASP A 302 -38.99 15.41 13.74
N GLY A 303 -37.87 15.17 14.43
CA GLY A 303 -37.53 13.84 15.00
C GLY A 303 -37.20 12.76 13.96
N ARG A 304 -36.95 13.16 12.70
CA ARG A 304 -36.51 12.28 11.60
C ARG A 304 -35.23 12.83 11.00
N VAL A 305 -34.35 11.92 10.58
CA VAL A 305 -33.08 12.28 9.92
C VAL A 305 -33.15 11.86 8.47
N THR A 306 -32.85 12.79 7.57
CA THR A 306 -32.82 12.54 6.12
C THR A 306 -31.41 12.13 5.74
N CYS A 307 -31.25 10.95 5.13
CA CYS A 307 -29.95 10.49 4.65
C CYS A 307 -29.60 11.19 3.32
N MET A 308 -28.47 11.90 3.25
CA MET A 308 -28.03 12.62 2.02
C MET A 308 -27.66 11.70 0.85
N GLY A 309 -27.23 10.46 1.11
CA GLY A 309 -26.87 9.52 0.03
C GLY A 309 -28.04 8.83 -0.66
N CYS A 310 -29.22 8.75 -0.02
CA CYS A 310 -30.38 8.04 -0.59
C CYS A 310 -31.71 8.75 -0.42
N SER A 311 -31.73 9.98 0.12
CA SER A 311 -32.92 10.82 0.36
C SER A 311 -34.04 10.19 1.21
N SER A 312 -33.79 9.03 1.84
CA SER A 312 -34.81 8.36 2.65
C SER A 312 -34.89 8.94 4.06
N SER A 313 -36.12 9.19 4.54
CA SER A 313 -36.40 9.67 5.89
C SER A 313 -36.36 8.49 6.88
N LEU A 314 -35.42 8.55 7.83
CA LEU A 314 -35.21 7.51 8.84
C LEU A 314 -35.73 7.98 10.20
N LYS A 315 -36.42 7.07 10.91
CA LYS A 315 -36.86 7.31 12.29
C LYS A 315 -35.66 7.17 13.22
N MET A 316 -35.51 8.13 14.13
CA MET A 316 -34.43 8.13 15.13
C MET A 316 -34.47 6.85 15.98
N PRO A 317 -33.34 6.18 16.25
CA PRO A 317 -33.28 5.15 17.28
C PRO A 317 -33.53 5.79 18.65
N GLU A 318 -34.44 5.21 19.42
CA GLU A 318 -34.79 5.73 20.76
C GLU A 318 -33.54 5.71 21.67
N ASN A 319 -33.37 6.77 22.48
CA ASN A 319 -32.32 6.94 23.49
C ASN A 319 -30.90 7.39 23.05
N ARG A 320 -30.76 8.24 22.02
CA ARG A 320 -29.48 8.93 21.74
C ARG A 320 -29.65 10.41 21.43
N ASP A 321 -28.98 11.26 22.21
CA ASP A 321 -28.89 12.71 21.98
C ASP A 321 -27.69 13.06 21.08
N PRO A 322 -27.77 14.11 20.24
CA PRO A 322 -26.66 14.55 19.36
C PRO A 322 -25.41 15.00 20.13
N PRO A 323 -24.20 14.95 19.53
CA PRO A 323 -23.88 14.46 18.18
C PRO A 323 -23.50 12.97 18.17
N PHE A 324 -24.05 12.20 17.23
CA PHE A 324 -23.66 10.81 17.02
C PHE A 324 -23.61 10.44 15.54
N LYS A 325 -22.89 9.36 15.23
CA LYS A 325 -22.78 8.78 13.89
C LYS A 325 -23.62 7.52 13.82
N PHE A 326 -24.39 7.36 12.75
CA PHE A 326 -25.07 6.10 12.46
C PHE A 326 -24.86 5.70 10.99
N LYS A 327 -24.87 4.40 10.72
CA LYS A 327 -24.82 3.88 9.35
C LYS A 327 -26.24 3.72 8.83
N CYS A 328 -26.52 4.27 7.66
CA CYS A 328 -27.81 4.09 7.01
C CYS A 328 -28.01 2.61 6.64
N PRO A 329 -29.10 1.95 7.07
CA PRO A 329 -29.34 0.54 6.74
C PRO A 329 -29.66 0.29 5.26
N LYS A 330 -29.93 1.34 4.47
CA LYS A 330 -30.24 1.22 3.03
C LYS A 330 -29.04 1.41 2.10
N CYS A 331 -28.10 2.30 2.44
CA CYS A 331 -26.94 2.60 1.59
C CYS A 331 -25.60 2.38 2.29
N SER A 332 -25.59 1.90 3.53
CA SER A 332 -24.39 1.65 4.36
C SER A 332 -23.47 2.86 4.62
N GLU A 333 -23.88 4.04 4.18
CA GLU A 333 -23.15 5.29 4.31
C GLU A 333 -23.26 5.86 5.74
N SER A 334 -22.16 6.43 6.24
CA SER A 334 -22.08 6.99 7.59
C SER A 334 -22.63 8.41 7.62
N VAL A 335 -23.73 8.61 8.34
CA VAL A 335 -24.35 9.92 8.55
C VAL A 335 -23.97 10.43 9.93
N ARG A 336 -23.47 11.66 10.02
CA ARG A 336 -23.22 12.35 11.29
C ARG A 336 -24.37 13.30 11.56
N VAL A 337 -25.04 13.12 12.69
CA VAL A 337 -26.14 13.99 13.12
C VAL A 337 -25.59 15.05 14.07
N VAL A 338 -25.84 16.31 13.73
CA VAL A 338 -25.54 17.49 14.54
C VAL A 338 -26.84 18.22 14.82
N GLU A 339 -26.88 18.98 15.92
CA GLU A 339 -28.07 19.72 16.37
C GLU A 339 -28.54 20.75 15.32
#